data_AF-A0A497HBA8-F1
#
_entry.id   AF-A0A497HBA8-F1
#
_cell.length_a   1.000
_cell.length_b   1.000
_cell.length_c   1.000
_cell.angle_alpha   90.00
_cell.angle_beta   90.00
_cell.angle_gamma   90.00
#
_symmetry.space_group_name_H-M   'P 1'
#
loop_
_entity.id
_entity.type
_entity.pdbx_description
1 polymer ?
#
loop_
_entity_poly.entity_id
_entity_poly.type
_entity_poly.pdbx_seq_one_letter_code
_entity_poly.pdbx_strand_id
1 'polypeptide(L)'
;MYYIQQAIDNASDGDTIYVYDGVYDERIRVDKSIIILGEDKNITIIKKGCSIYTDNVILKGFTIRCRPIGILETAIYIQSENNEIQDNIILGELNTEKGADHNEISNNYISWKTAISLESDENIIQNNIIEGYVNYGILLIESDNNIIQWNEFENQGISLTISNGNTIRYNNFLNIVNAYFINSYDTTWNGNYWLLWPHILPKPIHGRFAPFFDKFNLITPYIPLLNFDWHPAKEPYDISP
;
A
#
# COMPACT_ATOMS: atom_id res chain seq x y z
N MET A 1 -5.27 4.51 -32.34
CA MET A 1 -5.45 4.39 -30.88
C MET A 1 -4.21 3.66 -30.40
N TYR A 2 -3.34 4.33 -29.64
CA TYR A 2 -2.10 3.74 -29.13
C TYR A 2 -2.42 3.05 -27.81
N TYR A 3 -2.03 1.78 -27.69
CA TYR A 3 -2.24 0.97 -26.50
C TYR A 3 -0.91 0.73 -25.82
N ILE A 4 -0.84 0.95 -24.50
CA ILE A 4 0.31 0.61 -23.69
C ILE A 4 0.56 -0.90 -23.76
N GLN A 5 -0.51 -1.71 -23.80
CA GLN A 5 -0.36 -3.16 -23.91
C GLN A 5 0.40 -3.57 -25.17
N GLN A 6 0.17 -2.92 -26.31
CA GLN A 6 0.92 -3.23 -27.54
C GLN A 6 2.41 -2.91 -27.42
N ALA A 7 2.77 -1.88 -26.63
CA ALA A 7 4.18 -1.60 -26.36
C ALA A 7 4.78 -2.69 -25.46
N ILE A 8 4.05 -3.14 -24.44
CA ILE A 8 4.45 -4.26 -23.58
C ILE A 8 4.63 -5.53 -24.41
N ASP A 9 3.67 -5.86 -25.27
CA ASP A 9 3.68 -7.07 -26.11
C ASP A 9 4.89 -7.10 -27.05
N ASN A 10 5.40 -5.94 -27.48
CA ASN A 10 6.56 -5.82 -28.38
C ASN A 10 7.91 -5.63 -27.66
N ALA A 11 7.91 -5.31 -26.37
CA ALA A 11 9.12 -5.12 -25.58
C ALA A 11 9.86 -6.44 -25.32
N SER A 12 11.12 -6.35 -24.94
CA SER A 12 11.93 -7.42 -24.35
C SER A 12 12.24 -7.10 -22.88
N ASP A 13 12.63 -8.10 -22.09
CA ASP A 13 13.08 -7.85 -20.72
C ASP A 13 14.26 -6.86 -20.71
N GLY A 14 14.23 -5.94 -19.76
CA GLY A 14 15.16 -4.82 -19.62
C GLY A 14 14.78 -3.57 -20.41
N ASP A 15 13.76 -3.63 -21.28
CA ASP A 15 13.33 -2.46 -22.05
C ASP A 15 12.66 -1.39 -21.17
N THR A 16 12.66 -0.17 -21.69
CA THR A 16 11.90 0.95 -21.13
C THR A 16 10.82 1.38 -22.11
N ILE A 17 9.57 1.40 -21.65
CA ILE A 17 8.42 1.93 -22.38
C ILE A 17 8.15 3.34 -21.88
N TYR A 18 8.26 4.32 -22.78
CA TYR A 18 7.84 5.69 -22.51
C TYR A 18 6.42 5.92 -23.05
N VAL A 19 5.53 6.41 -22.19
CA VAL A 19 4.12 6.63 -22.47
C VAL A 19 3.83 8.13 -22.38
N TYR A 20 3.56 8.74 -23.53
CA TYR A 20 3.17 10.14 -23.63
C TYR A 20 1.88 10.45 -22.87
N ASP A 21 1.61 11.74 -22.66
CA ASP A 21 0.36 12.21 -22.11
C ASP A 21 -0.86 11.66 -22.86
N GLY A 22 -1.94 11.42 -22.11
CA GLY A 22 -3.15 10.87 -22.69
C GLY A 22 -3.91 9.92 -21.79
N VAL A 23 -5.05 9.48 -22.31
CA VAL A 23 -5.99 8.65 -21.58
C VAL A 23 -6.12 7.29 -22.24
N TYR A 24 -5.59 6.27 -21.58
CA TYR A 24 -5.51 4.89 -22.03
C TYR A 24 -6.67 4.09 -21.42
N ASP A 25 -7.67 3.78 -22.25
CA ASP A 25 -8.86 3.02 -21.82
C ASP A 25 -8.65 1.50 -21.90
N GLU A 26 -7.62 1.02 -21.20
CA GLU A 26 -7.21 -0.37 -21.15
C GLU A 26 -6.81 -0.77 -19.73
N ARG A 27 -6.75 -2.08 -19.50
CA ARG A 27 -6.05 -2.66 -18.34
C ARG A 27 -4.74 -3.19 -18.86
N ILE A 28 -3.64 -2.79 -18.24
CA ILE A 28 -2.31 -3.28 -18.65
C ILE A 28 -1.97 -4.55 -17.86
N ARG A 29 -1.43 -5.53 -18.55
CA ARG A 29 -0.84 -6.76 -18.01
C ARG A 29 0.66 -6.69 -18.28
N VAL A 30 1.45 -6.60 -17.22
CA VAL A 30 2.90 -6.57 -17.30
C VAL A 30 3.43 -7.96 -17.00
N ASP A 31 3.94 -8.63 -18.02
CA ASP A 31 4.50 -9.99 -17.97
C ASP A 31 5.94 -10.06 -18.51
N LYS A 32 6.59 -8.89 -18.64
CA LYS A 32 8.01 -8.72 -18.96
C LYS A 32 8.68 -7.82 -17.93
N SER A 33 9.95 -8.09 -17.60
CA SER A 33 10.70 -7.32 -16.62
C SER A 33 11.15 -5.99 -17.24
N ILE A 34 10.32 -4.96 -17.15
CA ILE A 34 10.48 -3.70 -17.89
C ILE A 34 10.21 -2.47 -17.01
N ILE A 35 10.67 -1.33 -17.51
CA ILE A 35 10.38 -0.02 -16.93
C ILE A 35 9.26 0.63 -17.75
N ILE A 36 8.18 1.06 -17.11
CA ILE A 36 7.06 1.76 -17.74
C ILE A 36 6.97 3.17 -17.15
N LEU A 37 7.18 4.16 -18.01
CA LEU A 37 7.29 5.58 -17.65
C LEU A 37 6.15 6.37 -18.26
N GLY A 38 5.27 6.94 -17.44
CA GLY A 38 4.34 7.96 -17.87
C GLY A 38 5.02 9.32 -17.93
N GLU A 39 4.68 10.12 -18.93
CA GLU A 39 5.23 11.46 -19.14
C GLU A 39 4.95 12.40 -17.95
N ASP A 40 3.73 12.37 -17.42
CA ASP A 40 3.32 13.18 -16.26
C ASP A 40 2.14 12.51 -15.55
N LYS A 41 2.30 12.21 -14.24
CA LYS A 41 1.28 11.52 -13.43
C LYS A 41 -0.08 12.22 -13.44
N ASN A 42 -0.13 13.54 -13.69
CA ASN A 42 -1.37 14.31 -13.71
C ASN A 42 -2.17 14.14 -15.01
N ILE A 43 -1.54 13.72 -16.12
CA ILE A 43 -2.17 13.70 -17.45
C ILE A 43 -1.96 12.40 -18.24
N THR A 44 -1.08 11.49 -17.80
CA THR A 44 -0.94 10.14 -18.34
C THR A 44 -1.78 9.15 -17.52
N ILE A 45 -2.96 8.77 -18.04
CA ILE A 45 -4.02 8.11 -17.27
C ILE A 45 -4.32 6.69 -17.78
N ILE A 46 -4.19 5.69 -16.91
CA ILE A 46 -4.64 4.30 -17.14
C ILE A 46 -6.00 4.09 -16.46
N LYS A 47 -7.05 3.75 -17.24
CA LYS A 47 -8.45 3.75 -16.74
C LYS A 47 -8.97 2.45 -16.15
N LYS A 48 -8.36 1.30 -16.47
CA LYS A 48 -8.86 -0.03 -16.03
C LYS A 48 -7.84 -0.79 -15.18
N GLY A 49 -6.84 -0.07 -14.66
CA GLY A 49 -5.80 -0.59 -13.76
C GLY A 49 -4.62 -1.26 -14.46
N CYS A 50 -3.73 -1.80 -13.62
CA CYS A 50 -2.49 -2.48 -13.96
C CYS A 50 -2.40 -3.79 -13.16
N SER A 51 -1.94 -4.86 -13.80
CA SER A 51 -1.59 -6.11 -13.14
C SER A 51 -0.16 -6.50 -13.50
N ILE A 52 0.66 -6.78 -12.48
CA ILE A 52 2.08 -7.08 -12.61
C ILE A 52 2.30 -8.55 -12.23
N TYR A 53 2.85 -9.33 -13.17
CA TYR A 53 2.97 -10.78 -13.10
C TYR A 53 4.41 -11.29 -13.13
N THR A 54 5.38 -10.38 -13.23
CA THR A 54 6.79 -10.71 -13.37
C THR A 54 7.61 -9.78 -12.51
N ASP A 55 8.81 -10.22 -12.16
CA ASP A 55 9.68 -9.48 -11.26
C ASP A 55 10.35 -8.29 -11.97
N ASN A 56 10.94 -7.39 -11.18
CA ASN A 56 11.78 -6.30 -11.66
C ASN A 56 11.05 -5.34 -12.60
N VAL A 57 9.76 -5.06 -12.32
CA VAL A 57 8.98 -4.04 -13.02
C VAL A 57 9.06 -2.71 -12.28
N ILE A 58 9.28 -1.63 -13.03
CA ILE A 58 9.14 -0.27 -12.50
C ILE A 58 7.95 0.40 -13.17
N LEU A 59 6.99 0.88 -12.39
CA LEU A 59 5.82 1.62 -12.88
C LEU A 59 5.78 3.01 -12.24
N LYS A 60 5.94 4.06 -13.07
CA LYS A 60 5.99 5.44 -12.56
C LYS A 60 5.41 6.50 -13.47
N GLY A 61 4.95 7.60 -12.89
CA GLY A 61 4.47 8.77 -13.64
C GLY A 61 3.06 8.63 -14.18
N PHE A 62 2.18 7.84 -13.53
CA PHE A 62 0.81 7.62 -13.98
C PHE A 62 -0.24 8.08 -12.99
N THR A 63 -1.40 8.51 -13.49
CA THR A 63 -2.66 8.31 -12.78
C THR A 63 -3.21 6.94 -13.14
N ILE A 64 -3.41 6.08 -12.16
CA ILE A 64 -3.99 4.74 -12.34
C ILE A 64 -5.28 4.67 -11.56
N ARG A 65 -6.37 4.35 -12.25
CA ARG A 65 -7.67 4.18 -11.64
C ARG A 65 -8.35 2.93 -12.14
N CYS A 66 -9.24 2.38 -11.34
CA CYS A 66 -10.14 1.32 -11.78
C CYS A 66 -11.58 1.81 -11.57
N ARG A 67 -12.35 1.92 -12.65
CA ARG A 67 -13.80 2.05 -12.51
C ARG A 67 -14.32 0.66 -12.14
N PRO A 68 -15.03 0.48 -11.02
CA PRO A 68 -15.57 -0.82 -10.66
C PRO A 68 -16.52 -1.29 -11.77
N ILE A 69 -16.08 -2.27 -12.55
CA ILE A 69 -16.92 -3.05 -13.46
C ILE A 69 -16.84 -4.48 -12.96
N GLY A 70 -17.80 -4.88 -12.12
CA GLY A 70 -17.82 -6.22 -11.53
C GLY A 70 -16.89 -6.37 -10.32
N ILE A 71 -16.05 -7.41 -10.32
CA ILE A 71 -15.33 -7.93 -9.13
C ILE A 71 -13.92 -7.33 -8.96
N LEU A 72 -13.37 -6.67 -9.99
CA LEU A 72 -12.01 -6.10 -9.94
C LEU A 72 -12.06 -4.65 -9.43
N GLU A 73 -11.95 -4.45 -8.11
CA GLU A 73 -11.83 -3.12 -7.48
C GLU A 73 -10.38 -2.61 -7.39
N THR A 74 -9.41 -3.38 -7.91
CA THR A 74 -7.97 -3.12 -7.76
C THR A 74 -7.41 -2.30 -8.92
N ALA A 75 -6.84 -1.13 -8.60
CA ALA A 75 -6.11 -0.29 -9.54
C ALA A 75 -4.75 -0.88 -9.90
N ILE A 76 -4.01 -1.42 -8.93
CA ILE A 76 -2.73 -2.09 -9.15
C ILE A 76 -2.72 -3.41 -8.39
N TYR A 77 -2.54 -4.51 -9.11
CA TYR A 77 -2.44 -5.85 -8.53
C TYR A 77 -1.06 -6.44 -8.83
N ILE A 78 -0.33 -6.85 -7.78
CA ILE A 78 1.05 -7.35 -7.89
C ILE A 78 1.08 -8.81 -7.44
N GLN A 79 1.63 -9.68 -8.29
CA GLN A 79 1.72 -11.13 -8.07
C GLN A 79 3.15 -11.66 -8.18
N SER A 80 4.12 -10.75 -8.12
CA SER A 80 5.53 -10.99 -8.38
C SER A 80 6.40 -10.17 -7.43
N GLU A 81 7.70 -10.37 -7.47
CA GLU A 81 8.65 -9.81 -6.51
C GLU A 81 9.49 -8.68 -7.09
N ASN A 82 10.13 -7.89 -6.22
CA ASN A 82 11.14 -6.90 -6.63
C ASN A 82 10.60 -5.83 -7.62
N ASN A 83 9.34 -5.42 -7.47
CA ASN A 83 8.75 -4.36 -8.29
C ASN A 83 8.72 -3.03 -7.56
N GLU A 84 8.84 -1.95 -8.32
CA GLU A 84 8.77 -0.57 -7.81
C GLU A 84 7.56 0.15 -8.38
N ILE A 85 6.62 0.53 -7.51
CA ILE A 85 5.49 1.39 -7.84
C ILE A 85 5.79 2.77 -7.28
N GLN A 86 6.17 3.70 -8.14
CA GLN A 86 6.68 5.01 -7.69
C GLN A 86 6.08 6.21 -8.40
N ASP A 87 5.91 7.34 -7.71
CA ASP A 87 5.49 8.61 -8.33
C ASP A 87 4.16 8.50 -9.13
N ASN A 88 3.15 7.84 -8.55
CA ASN A 88 1.84 7.67 -9.16
C ASN A 88 0.71 8.30 -8.34
N ILE A 89 -0.39 8.61 -9.02
CA ILE A 89 -1.70 8.93 -8.43
C ILE A 89 -2.58 7.69 -8.59
N ILE A 90 -2.91 7.00 -7.51
CA ILE A 90 -3.61 5.72 -7.52
C ILE A 90 -5.01 5.92 -6.92
N LEU A 91 -6.03 5.86 -7.78
CA LEU A 91 -7.43 6.04 -7.43
C LEU A 91 -8.16 4.68 -7.52
N GLY A 92 -7.80 3.81 -6.57
CA GLY A 92 -8.23 2.42 -6.46
C GLY A 92 -7.31 1.67 -5.50
N GLU A 93 -7.67 0.44 -5.13
CA GLU A 93 -6.83 -0.36 -4.24
C GLU A 93 -5.51 -0.74 -4.93
N LEU A 94 -4.40 -0.61 -4.22
CA LEU A 94 -3.13 -1.29 -4.54
C LEU A 94 -3.06 -2.55 -3.68
N ASN A 95 -2.94 -3.71 -4.32
CA ASN A 95 -2.89 -4.99 -3.62
C ASN A 95 -1.71 -5.85 -4.07
N THR A 96 -1.07 -6.52 -3.11
CA THR A 96 -0.08 -7.58 -3.33
C THR A 96 -0.69 -8.93 -2.95
N GLU A 97 -0.51 -9.93 -3.80
CA GLU A 97 -0.92 -11.31 -3.53
C GLU A 97 0.12 -12.04 -2.67
N LYS A 98 -0.29 -13.13 -2.03
CA LYS A 98 0.61 -14.07 -1.37
C LYS A 98 1.81 -14.47 -2.23
N GLY A 99 3.02 -14.20 -1.72
CA GLY A 99 4.30 -14.43 -2.38
C GLY A 99 4.77 -13.28 -3.28
N ALA A 100 4.00 -12.18 -3.40
CA ALA A 100 4.47 -10.95 -4.03
C ALA A 100 5.33 -10.15 -3.04
N ASP A 101 6.48 -10.70 -2.71
CA ASP A 101 7.38 -10.20 -1.66
C ASP A 101 8.40 -9.19 -2.24
N HIS A 102 9.13 -8.48 -1.37
CA HIS A 102 10.21 -7.58 -1.77
C HIS A 102 9.80 -6.43 -2.72
N ASN A 103 8.54 -6.02 -2.72
CA ASN A 103 8.08 -4.89 -3.53
C ASN A 103 8.25 -3.56 -2.79
N GLU A 104 8.52 -2.49 -3.55
CA GLU A 104 8.56 -1.13 -3.05
C GLU A 104 7.38 -0.31 -3.60
N ILE A 105 6.62 0.29 -2.69
CA ILE A 105 5.56 1.24 -3.00
C ILE A 105 5.99 2.58 -2.42
N SER A 106 6.41 3.52 -3.28
CA SER A 106 6.98 4.78 -2.80
C SER A 106 6.58 6.06 -3.54
N ASN A 107 6.49 7.18 -2.82
CA ASN A 107 6.17 8.49 -3.42
C ASN A 107 4.84 8.49 -4.21
N ASN A 108 3.84 7.72 -3.76
CA ASN A 108 2.54 7.70 -4.40
C ASN A 108 1.51 8.49 -3.58
N TYR A 109 0.51 9.01 -4.28
CA TYR A 109 -0.76 9.38 -3.68
C TYR A 109 -1.76 8.24 -3.90
N ILE A 110 -2.30 7.65 -2.84
CA ILE A 110 -3.18 6.47 -2.93
C ILE A 110 -4.47 6.73 -2.17
N SER A 111 -5.61 6.73 -2.87
CA SER A 111 -6.92 7.04 -2.28
C SER A 111 -7.97 6.01 -2.69
N TRP A 112 -8.47 5.25 -1.72
CA TRP A 112 -9.52 4.24 -1.92
C TRP A 112 -10.24 3.83 -0.61
N LYS A 113 -11.18 2.88 -0.69
CA LYS A 113 -11.86 2.32 0.49
C LYS A 113 -10.85 1.71 1.46
N THR A 114 -10.06 0.77 0.95
CA THR A 114 -8.78 0.32 1.49
C THR A 114 -7.72 0.78 0.49
N ALA A 115 -6.78 1.64 0.90
CA ALA A 115 -5.82 2.20 -0.06
C ALA A 115 -4.77 1.16 -0.48
N ILE A 116 -4.13 0.50 0.50
CA ILE A 116 -3.19 -0.60 0.26
C ILE A 116 -3.63 -1.85 1.04
N SER A 117 -3.60 -3.01 0.39
CA SER A 117 -3.81 -4.31 1.05
C SER A 117 -2.65 -5.24 0.72
N LEU A 118 -1.97 -5.75 1.75
CA LEU A 118 -0.89 -6.71 1.62
C LEU A 118 -1.35 -8.09 2.07
N GLU A 119 -1.04 -9.09 1.26
CA GLU A 119 -1.00 -10.51 1.64
C GLU A 119 0.42 -11.11 1.48
N SER A 120 1.43 -10.25 1.49
CA SER A 120 2.82 -10.55 1.14
C SER A 120 3.83 -10.03 2.17
N ASP A 121 5.04 -10.57 2.11
CA ASP A 121 6.09 -10.36 3.11
C ASP A 121 7.20 -9.43 2.57
N GLU A 122 7.98 -8.85 3.47
CA GLU A 122 9.23 -8.15 3.15
C GLU A 122 9.09 -6.97 2.16
N ASN A 123 7.91 -6.33 2.10
CA ASN A 123 7.66 -5.14 1.27
C ASN A 123 8.01 -3.85 1.99
N ILE A 124 8.34 -2.82 1.21
CA ILE A 124 8.63 -1.48 1.69
C ILE A 124 7.55 -0.51 1.20
N ILE A 125 6.86 0.14 2.13
CA ILE A 125 5.89 1.20 1.84
C ILE A 125 6.44 2.50 2.42
N GLN A 126 6.80 3.45 1.56
CA GLN A 126 7.43 4.70 2.03
C GLN A 126 7.11 5.97 1.26
N ASN A 127 7.11 7.11 1.94
CA ASN A 127 6.87 8.42 1.33
C ASN A 127 5.54 8.54 0.58
N ASN A 128 4.51 7.77 0.95
CA ASN A 128 3.20 7.85 0.33
C ASN A 128 2.26 8.75 1.12
N ILE A 129 1.36 9.45 0.42
CA ILE A 129 0.14 10.01 1.01
C ILE A 129 -0.97 8.98 0.82
N ILE A 130 -1.56 8.54 1.93
CA ILE A 130 -2.50 7.41 1.99
C ILE A 130 -3.84 7.85 2.56
N GLU A 131 -4.85 7.80 1.69
CA GLU A 131 -6.23 8.14 2.00
C GLU A 131 -7.16 6.92 1.90
N GLY A 132 -7.13 6.07 2.93
CA GLY A 132 -8.16 5.04 3.12
C GLY A 132 -9.44 5.66 3.68
N TYR A 133 -10.53 5.78 2.91
CA TYR A 133 -11.71 6.54 3.37
C TYR A 133 -12.85 5.68 3.94
N VAL A 134 -12.82 4.35 3.80
CA VAL A 134 -13.87 3.47 4.37
C VAL A 134 -13.30 2.53 5.42
N ASN A 135 -12.28 1.76 5.05
CA ASN A 135 -11.82 0.62 5.82
C ASN A 135 -10.48 0.93 6.50
N TYR A 136 -9.40 0.95 5.72
CA TYR A 136 -8.02 1.07 6.21
C TYR A 136 -7.17 1.90 5.25
N GLY A 137 -6.17 2.62 5.76
CA GLY A 137 -5.12 3.17 4.92
C GLY A 137 -4.26 2.02 4.38
N ILE A 138 -3.75 1.18 5.29
CA ILE A 138 -3.05 -0.04 4.94
C ILE A 138 -3.64 -1.22 5.73
N LEU A 139 -3.93 -2.32 5.04
CA LEU A 139 -4.34 -3.60 5.62
C LEU A 139 -3.25 -4.63 5.38
N LEU A 140 -2.77 -5.29 6.43
CA LEU A 140 -1.86 -6.43 6.37
C LEU A 140 -2.62 -7.69 6.81
N ILE A 141 -2.57 -8.75 6.02
CA ILE A 141 -3.18 -10.06 6.32
C ILE A 141 -2.17 -11.15 6.00
N GLU A 142 -1.70 -11.90 7.01
CA GLU A 142 -0.66 -12.92 6.80
C GLU A 142 0.54 -12.31 6.07
N SER A 143 1.06 -11.21 6.61
CA SER A 143 2.04 -10.33 5.95
C SER A 143 3.11 -9.92 6.95
N ASP A 144 4.24 -10.62 6.91
CA ASP A 144 5.30 -10.54 7.87
C ASP A 144 6.46 -9.67 7.37
N ASN A 145 7.21 -9.08 8.29
CA ASN A 145 8.48 -8.39 8.01
C ASN A 145 8.42 -7.21 7.02
N ASN A 146 7.25 -6.58 6.83
CA ASN A 146 7.11 -5.38 6.01
C ASN A 146 7.61 -4.13 6.76
N ILE A 147 8.12 -3.15 6.01
CA ILE A 147 8.58 -1.86 6.51
C ILE A 147 7.64 -0.76 6.01
N ILE A 148 6.95 -0.10 6.92
CA ILE A 148 6.04 1.01 6.63
C ILE A 148 6.62 2.27 7.28
N GLN A 149 7.16 3.18 6.47
CA GLN A 149 7.87 4.33 7.00
C GLN A 149 7.66 5.61 6.19
N TRP A 150 7.71 6.77 6.84
CA TRP A 150 7.60 8.05 6.14
C TRP A 150 6.32 8.21 5.31
N ASN A 151 5.21 7.56 5.71
CA ASN A 151 3.92 7.74 5.05
C ASN A 151 3.03 8.70 5.85
N GLU A 152 2.14 9.38 5.15
CA GLU A 152 1.12 10.24 5.74
C GLU A 152 -0.26 9.61 5.60
N PHE A 153 -0.96 9.44 6.73
CA PHE A 153 -2.29 8.85 6.82
C PHE A 153 -3.31 9.90 7.21
N GLU A 154 -4.17 10.28 6.27
CA GLU A 154 -5.15 11.36 6.49
C GLU A 154 -6.47 10.87 7.13
N ASN A 155 -6.94 9.66 6.77
CA ASN A 155 -8.29 9.18 7.13
C ASN A 155 -8.30 7.91 7.98
N GLN A 156 -7.87 6.78 7.42
CA GLN A 156 -7.76 5.50 8.12
C GLN A 156 -6.30 5.09 8.20
N GLY A 157 -5.92 4.45 9.31
CA GLY A 157 -4.54 4.07 9.57
C GLY A 157 -4.26 2.63 9.18
N ILE A 158 -3.53 1.91 10.04
CA ILE A 158 -3.02 0.57 9.72
C ILE A 158 -3.76 -0.52 10.49
N SER A 159 -4.14 -1.59 9.82
CA SER A 159 -4.64 -2.81 10.46
C SER A 159 -3.75 -4.00 10.15
N LEU A 160 -3.39 -4.77 11.19
CA LEU A 160 -2.57 -5.98 11.07
C LEU A 160 -3.37 -7.21 11.48
N THR A 161 -3.35 -8.27 10.68
CA THR A 161 -4.05 -9.53 10.96
C THR A 161 -3.13 -10.70 10.68
N ILE A 162 -2.66 -11.38 11.73
CA ILE A 162 -1.69 -12.48 11.60
C ILE A 162 -0.43 -11.99 10.86
N SER A 163 0.06 -10.80 11.22
CA SER A 163 1.13 -10.09 10.49
C SER A 163 2.24 -9.67 11.45
N ASN A 164 3.33 -10.43 11.50
CA ASN A 164 4.36 -10.38 12.53
C ASN A 164 5.65 -9.72 12.04
N GLY A 165 6.49 -9.25 12.96
CA GLY A 165 7.82 -8.72 12.62
C GLY A 165 7.83 -7.42 11.80
N ASN A 166 6.66 -6.83 11.56
CA ASN A 166 6.54 -5.58 10.79
C ASN A 166 7.17 -4.39 11.52
N THR A 167 7.77 -3.46 10.77
CA THR A 167 8.34 -2.22 11.31
C THR A 167 7.55 -1.01 10.82
N ILE A 168 6.94 -0.28 11.75
CA ILE A 168 6.11 0.90 11.46
C ILE A 168 6.71 2.11 12.15
N ARG A 169 7.38 2.98 11.39
CA ARG A 169 8.18 4.07 11.95
C ARG A 169 8.15 5.35 11.14
N TYR A 170 8.29 6.49 11.80
CA TYR A 170 8.41 7.79 11.13
C TYR A 170 7.24 8.16 10.20
N ASN A 171 6.04 7.62 10.46
CA ASN A 171 4.83 7.96 9.72
C ASN A 171 4.08 9.12 10.41
N ASN A 172 3.31 9.89 9.63
CA ASN A 172 2.35 10.89 10.10
C ASN A 172 0.94 10.28 10.17
N PHE A 173 0.44 10.00 11.36
CA PHE A 173 -0.97 9.65 11.56
C PHE A 173 -1.77 10.92 11.86
N LEU A 174 -2.33 11.52 10.80
CA LEU A 174 -3.18 12.71 10.88
C LEU A 174 -4.66 12.35 11.10
N ASN A 175 -4.94 11.05 11.22
CA ASN A 175 -6.26 10.48 11.40
C ASN A 175 -6.66 10.27 12.88
N ILE A 176 -7.95 9.96 13.07
CA ILE A 176 -8.51 9.56 14.36
C ILE A 176 -8.35 8.04 14.59
N VAL A 177 -8.55 7.24 13.54
CA VAL A 177 -8.39 5.78 13.60
C VAL A 177 -6.96 5.41 13.18
N ASN A 178 -6.11 5.27 14.18
CA ASN A 178 -4.65 5.20 14.01
C ASN A 178 -4.12 3.81 13.64
N ALA A 179 -4.30 2.82 14.51
CA ALA A 179 -3.77 1.49 14.29
C ALA A 179 -4.49 0.44 15.16
N TYR A 180 -4.64 -0.77 14.63
CA TYR A 180 -5.18 -1.92 15.35
C TYR A 180 -4.52 -3.22 14.88
N PHE A 181 -4.42 -4.22 15.76
CA PHE A 181 -3.86 -5.51 15.39
C PHE A 181 -4.64 -6.70 15.95
N ILE A 182 -4.66 -7.80 15.20
CA ILE A 182 -5.30 -9.07 15.56
C ILE A 182 -4.29 -10.18 15.34
N ASN A 183 -4.06 -11.02 16.36
CA ASN A 183 -3.15 -12.18 16.26
C ASN A 183 -1.79 -11.86 15.63
N SER A 184 -1.33 -10.62 15.80
CA SER A 184 -0.09 -10.09 15.24
C SER A 184 0.83 -9.73 16.39
N TYR A 185 2.08 -10.14 16.28
CA TYR A 185 3.07 -10.03 17.34
C TYR A 185 4.34 -9.37 16.80
N ASP A 186 5.18 -8.86 17.70
CA ASP A 186 6.50 -8.35 17.37
C ASP A 186 6.54 -7.19 16.34
N THR A 187 5.43 -6.47 16.16
CA THR A 187 5.44 -5.23 15.39
C THR A 187 6.22 -4.15 16.14
N THR A 188 7.23 -3.57 15.49
CA THR A 188 8.01 -2.47 16.04
C THR A 188 7.38 -1.13 15.66
N TRP A 189 6.93 -0.36 16.65
CA TRP A 189 6.43 1.00 16.46
C TRP A 189 7.44 2.00 17.01
N ASN A 190 7.89 2.95 16.20
CA ASN A 190 8.88 3.92 16.65
C ASN A 190 8.83 5.24 15.88
N GLY A 191 8.79 6.37 16.58
CA GLY A 191 8.99 7.66 15.92
C GLY A 191 7.81 8.09 15.06
N ASN A 192 6.62 7.51 15.20
CA ASN A 192 5.47 7.97 14.43
C ASN A 192 4.88 9.22 15.10
N TYR A 193 4.40 10.16 14.28
CA TYR A 193 3.61 11.29 14.74
C TYR A 193 2.14 10.90 14.81
N TRP A 194 1.44 11.30 15.88
CA TRP A 194 0.03 11.00 16.11
C TRP A 194 -0.71 12.29 16.47
N LEU A 195 -1.51 12.83 15.55
CA LEU A 195 -2.09 14.18 15.65
C LEU A 195 -2.83 14.49 16.97
N LEU A 196 -3.51 13.49 17.52
CA LEU A 196 -4.33 13.63 18.75
C LEU A 196 -3.65 13.07 20.01
N TRP A 197 -2.35 12.78 19.97
CA TRP A 197 -1.61 12.27 21.12
C TRP A 197 -0.80 13.38 21.78
N PRO A 198 -0.70 13.47 23.12
CA PRO A 198 0.05 14.54 23.79
C PRO A 198 1.59 14.45 23.65
N HIS A 199 2.14 13.40 23.02
CA HIS A 199 3.60 13.23 22.75
C HIS A 199 4.54 13.25 23.97
N ILE A 200 4.02 12.98 25.17
CA ILE A 200 4.79 12.94 26.43
C ILE A 200 5.01 11.49 26.92
N LEU A 201 4.17 10.56 26.47
CA LEU A 201 4.19 9.16 26.87
C LEU A 201 4.26 8.27 25.63
N PRO A 202 4.72 7.01 25.77
CA PRO A 202 4.53 5.99 24.75
C PRO A 202 3.07 5.93 24.29
N LYS A 203 2.83 5.87 22.98
CA LYS A 203 1.48 5.77 22.42
C LYS A 203 1.04 4.31 22.46
N PRO A 204 -0.03 3.95 23.19
CA PRO A 204 -0.58 2.61 23.14
C PRO A 204 -1.21 2.33 21.78
N ILE A 205 -0.91 1.16 21.24
CA ILE A 205 -1.52 0.55 20.07
C ILE A 205 -2.35 -0.62 20.57
N HIS A 206 -3.65 -0.60 20.27
CA HIS A 206 -4.57 -1.60 20.76
C HIS A 206 -4.63 -2.78 19.80
N GLY A 207 -4.80 -3.97 20.35
CA GLY A 207 -5.05 -5.16 19.56
C GLY A 207 -5.78 -6.23 20.35
N ARG A 208 -5.83 -7.43 19.78
CA ARG A 208 -6.42 -8.58 20.45
C ARG A 208 -5.78 -9.89 19.99
N PHE A 209 -5.80 -10.85 20.90
CA PHE A 209 -5.68 -12.27 20.58
C PHE A 209 -7.08 -12.87 20.40
N ALA A 210 -7.31 -13.55 19.29
CA ALA A 210 -8.56 -14.20 18.91
C ALA A 210 -8.26 -15.67 18.50
N PRO A 211 -8.40 -16.65 19.42
CA PRO A 211 -8.03 -18.05 19.18
C PRO A 211 -8.93 -18.79 18.18
N PHE A 212 -10.17 -18.31 17.99
CA PHE A 212 -11.14 -18.87 17.04
C PHE A 212 -11.35 -17.91 15.87
N PHE A 213 -10.25 -17.42 15.30
CA PHE A 213 -10.30 -16.53 14.15
C PHE A 213 -10.61 -17.35 12.89
N ASP A 214 -11.84 -17.26 12.40
CA ASP A 214 -12.22 -17.67 11.05
C ASP A 214 -12.66 -16.42 10.28
N LYS A 215 -12.36 -16.33 8.99
CA LYS A 215 -12.50 -15.12 8.13
C LYS A 215 -13.94 -14.54 8.10
N PHE A 216 -14.93 -15.20 8.73
CA PHE A 216 -16.35 -14.92 8.58
C PHE A 216 -17.21 -14.78 9.85
N ASN A 217 -16.72 -14.73 11.10
CA ASN A 217 -17.68 -14.49 12.20
C ASN A 217 -17.27 -13.72 13.46
N LEU A 218 -18.23 -12.87 13.85
CA LEU A 218 -18.33 -12.05 15.04
C LEU A 218 -18.70 -12.93 16.25
N ILE A 219 -18.22 -12.57 17.46
CA ILE A 219 -18.54 -13.17 18.78
C ILE A 219 -17.65 -14.36 19.20
N THR A 220 -16.37 -14.38 18.83
CA THR A 220 -15.40 -15.26 19.49
C THR A 220 -14.75 -14.56 20.70
N PRO A 221 -14.55 -15.26 21.83
CA PRO A 221 -13.83 -14.70 22.97
C PRO A 221 -12.47 -14.18 22.53
N TYR A 222 -12.10 -12.98 22.95
CA TYR A 222 -10.80 -12.40 22.66
C TYR A 222 -10.13 -11.87 23.93
N ILE A 223 -8.81 -11.82 23.90
CA ILE A 223 -7.99 -11.23 24.95
C ILE A 223 -7.46 -9.90 24.40
N PRO A 224 -7.79 -8.75 25.01
CA PRO A 224 -7.20 -7.47 24.62
C PRO A 224 -5.67 -7.51 24.77
N LEU A 225 -4.97 -6.95 23.80
CA LEU A 225 -3.52 -6.81 23.80
C LEU A 225 -3.13 -5.35 23.60
N LEU A 226 -1.92 -5.01 24.04
CA LEU A 226 -1.31 -3.71 23.83
C LEU A 226 0.09 -3.89 23.26
N ASN A 227 0.41 -3.03 22.30
CA ASN A 227 1.77 -2.72 21.87
C ASN A 227 1.96 -1.20 22.03
N PHE A 228 3.17 -0.68 21.84
CA PHE A 228 3.47 0.72 22.06
C PHE A 228 4.41 1.27 21.00
N ASP A 229 4.11 2.48 20.51
CA ASP A 229 5.15 3.35 19.98
C ASP A 229 5.85 4.01 21.17
N TRP A 230 7.07 3.58 21.45
CA TRP A 230 7.83 4.03 22.62
C TRP A 230 8.36 5.45 22.48
N HIS A 231 8.53 5.94 21.26
CA HIS A 231 9.12 7.25 20.99
C HIS A 231 8.27 8.03 19.99
N PRO A 232 7.01 8.41 20.31
CA PRO A 232 6.20 9.22 19.42
C PRO A 232 6.93 10.50 19.01
N ALA A 233 6.89 10.84 17.72
CA ALA A 233 7.42 12.09 17.21
C ALA A 233 6.60 13.27 17.75
N LYS A 234 7.27 14.41 17.97
CA LYS A 234 6.66 15.64 18.51
C LYS A 234 6.00 16.51 17.45
N GLU A 235 6.48 16.41 16.22
CA GLU A 235 6.04 17.17 15.07
C GLU A 235 5.89 16.21 13.89
N PRO A 236 4.97 16.49 12.95
CA PRO A 236 4.84 15.71 11.73
C PRO A 236 6.10 15.88 10.86
N TYR A 237 6.40 14.85 10.07
CA TYR A 237 7.45 14.88 9.06
C TYR A 237 6.97 15.58 7.79
N ASP A 238 7.90 16.14 7.01
CA ASP A 238 7.60 16.68 5.68
C ASP A 238 7.54 15.54 4.66
N ILE A 239 6.32 15.17 4.26
CA ILE A 239 6.04 14.07 3.33
C ILE A 239 5.31 14.66 2.13
N SER A 240 5.90 14.53 0.93
CA SER A 240 5.26 14.93 -0.32
C SER A 240 5.59 13.94 -1.44
N PRO A 241 4.59 13.47 -2.21
CA PRO A 241 4.75 12.56 -3.33
C PRO A 241 4.89 13.28 -4.68
#